data_AF-A0A3D3SAV9-F1
#
_entry.id   AF-A0A3D3SAV9-F1
#
_cell.length_a   1.000
_cell.length_b   1.000
_cell.length_c   1.000
_cell.angle_alpha   90.00
_cell.angle_beta   90.00
_cell.angle_gamma   90.00
#
_symmetry.space_group_name_H-M   'P 1'
#
loop_
_entity.id
_entity.type
_entity.pdbx_description
1 polymer ?
#
loop_
_entity_poly.entity_id
_entity_poly.type
_entity_poly.pdbx_seq_one_letter_code
_entity_poly.pdbx_strand_id
1 'polypeptide(L)'
;MTENAVVECVPNFSEGRDRAKIDSIAEALRSIQGVKLLDVDPGADTNRTVYTFVGSPTAVVEAALAAARAARDIIDMRSHRGAHPRLGALDVCPFVPVSGINLEECAELARGFGRRLAEELGVPVFLYEKAASKPSRISLADIRSGEYEGLEAKLRDPEWLPDFGPARFDPRWGATI
;
A
#
# COMPACT_ATOMS: atom_id res chain seq x y z
N MET A 1 -24.65 2.24 3.65
CA MET A 1 -23.37 1.73 4.20
C MET A 1 -23.70 1.06 5.51
N THR A 2 -23.22 -0.17 5.70
CA THR A 2 -23.53 -1.00 6.87
C THR A 2 -22.89 -0.35 8.12
N GLU A 3 -23.71 0.20 9.01
CA GLU A 3 -23.29 0.95 10.21
C GLU A 3 -22.34 0.20 11.16
N ASN A 4 -22.15 -1.12 10.95
CA ASN A 4 -21.29 -1.99 11.76
C ASN A 4 -20.20 -2.74 10.94
N ALA A 5 -19.88 -2.30 9.72
CA ALA A 5 -18.82 -2.94 8.94
C ALA A 5 -17.43 -2.75 9.58
N VAL A 6 -16.66 -3.82 9.61
CA VAL A 6 -15.26 -3.83 10.04
C VAL A 6 -14.40 -4.37 8.90
N VAL A 7 -13.37 -3.60 8.56
CA VAL A 7 -12.35 -3.94 7.57
C VAL A 7 -11.01 -3.98 8.27
N GLU A 8 -10.20 -4.97 7.94
CA GLU A 8 -8.77 -5.02 8.30
C GLU A 8 -7.95 -4.49 7.11
N CYS A 9 -6.93 -3.69 7.41
CA CYS A 9 -5.97 -3.23 6.44
C CYS A 9 -4.56 -3.57 6.92
N VAL A 10 -3.74 -4.11 6.00
CA VAL A 10 -2.44 -4.71 6.33
C VAL A 10 -1.31 -4.11 5.47
N PRO A 11 -1.09 -2.78 5.45
CA PRO A 11 -0.11 -2.18 4.56
C PRO A 11 1.33 -2.58 4.91
N ASN A 12 2.12 -2.76 3.87
CA ASN A 12 3.53 -3.13 3.94
C ASN A 12 4.39 -1.93 3.52
N PHE A 13 5.18 -1.41 4.45
CA PHE A 13 6.11 -0.31 4.17
C PHE A 13 7.55 -0.80 4.08
N SER A 14 8.29 -0.24 3.12
CA SER A 14 9.72 -0.52 2.88
C SER A 14 10.62 0.24 3.86
N GLU A 15 10.47 -0.09 5.14
CA GLU A 15 11.32 0.35 6.25
C GLU A 15 11.13 -0.65 7.40
N GLY A 16 12.23 -1.21 7.92
CA GLY A 16 12.18 -2.21 9.00
C GLY A 16 13.27 -2.01 10.06
N ARG A 17 14.01 -0.90 10.02
CA ARG A 17 15.19 -0.66 10.85
C ARG A 17 15.13 0.65 11.62
N ASP A 18 14.71 1.73 10.97
CA ASP A 18 14.59 3.05 11.60
C ASP A 18 13.29 3.13 12.40
N ARG A 19 13.43 2.98 13.72
CA ARG A 19 12.30 2.99 14.64
C ARG A 19 11.53 4.31 14.62
N ALA A 20 12.20 5.44 14.43
CA ALA A 20 11.54 6.74 14.41
C ALA A 20 10.60 6.86 13.19
N LYS A 21 11.03 6.34 12.03
CA LYS A 21 10.17 6.30 10.85
C LYS A 21 8.99 5.35 11.02
N ILE A 22 9.27 4.17 11.57
CA ILE A 22 8.25 3.15 11.83
C ILE A 22 7.15 3.70 12.75
N ASP A 23 7.56 4.34 13.84
CA ASP A 23 6.65 4.95 14.81
C ASP A 23 5.91 6.16 14.20
N SER A 24 6.56 6.97 13.35
CA SER A 24 5.89 8.06 12.65
C SER A 24 4.73 7.60 11.76
N ILE A 25 4.86 6.45 11.08
CA ILE A 25 3.79 5.86 10.28
C ILE A 25 2.70 5.28 11.19
N ALA A 26 3.07 4.63 12.30
CA ALA A 26 2.12 4.14 13.29
C ALA A 26 1.28 5.28 13.89
N GLU A 27 1.89 6.42 14.20
CA GLU A 27 1.19 7.59 14.72
C GLU A 27 0.23 8.20 13.68
N ALA A 28 0.62 8.23 12.39
CA ALA A 28 -0.28 8.64 11.32
C ALA A 28 -1.55 7.76 11.26
N LEU A 29 -1.40 6.45 11.42
CA LEU A 29 -2.53 5.50 11.50
C LEU A 29 -3.40 5.77 12.74
N ARG A 30 -2.77 5.92 13.92
CA ARG A 30 -3.48 6.18 15.20
C ARG A 30 -4.22 7.52 15.21
N SER A 31 -3.79 8.48 14.40
CA SER A 31 -4.39 9.82 14.34
C SER A 31 -5.81 9.81 13.74
N ILE A 32 -6.19 8.76 13.03
CA ILE A 32 -7.50 8.66 12.38
C ILE A 32 -8.55 8.10 13.35
N GLN A 33 -9.58 8.89 13.60
CA GLN A 33 -10.72 8.47 14.42
C GLN A 33 -11.43 7.26 13.80
N GLY A 34 -11.77 6.27 14.64
CA GLY A 34 -12.46 5.05 14.20
C GLY A 34 -11.53 3.96 13.66
N VAL A 35 -10.22 4.14 13.78
CA VAL A 35 -9.21 3.11 13.50
C VAL A 35 -8.57 2.62 14.79
N LYS A 36 -8.32 1.32 14.87
CA LYS A 36 -7.54 0.68 15.91
C LYS A 36 -6.33 -0.03 15.29
N LEU A 37 -5.14 0.48 15.57
CA LEU A 37 -3.89 -0.19 15.24
C LEU A 37 -3.72 -1.40 16.16
N LEU A 38 -3.69 -2.60 15.57
CA LEU A 38 -3.62 -3.88 16.27
C LEU A 38 -2.17 -4.34 16.44
N ASP A 39 -1.36 -4.19 15.40
CA ASP A 39 0.01 -4.68 15.39
C ASP A 39 0.93 -3.85 14.49
N VAL A 40 2.22 -3.87 14.82
CA VAL A 40 3.33 -3.28 14.05
C VAL A 40 4.50 -4.26 14.11
N ASP A 41 4.76 -4.94 13.00
CA ASP A 41 5.75 -6.01 12.90
C ASP A 41 6.91 -5.60 11.96
N PRO A 42 7.98 -5.00 12.49
CA PRO A 42 9.17 -4.64 11.72
C PRO A 42 10.15 -5.81 11.59
N GLY A 43 10.54 -6.14 10.36
CA GLY A 43 11.62 -7.06 10.08
C GLY A 43 12.90 -6.34 9.64
N ALA A 44 13.96 -6.43 10.45
CA ALA A 44 15.24 -5.76 10.16
C ALA A 44 15.96 -6.33 8.93
N ASP A 45 15.92 -7.65 8.74
CA ASP A 45 16.56 -8.34 7.61
C ASP A 45 15.75 -8.14 6.31
N THR A 46 14.43 -8.26 6.40
CA THR A 46 13.51 -7.97 5.29
C THR A 46 13.47 -6.48 4.95
N ASN A 47 13.87 -5.62 5.90
CA ASN A 47 13.75 -4.16 5.85
C ASN A 47 12.34 -3.71 5.45
N ARG A 48 11.35 -4.32 6.09
CA ARG A 48 9.92 -4.11 5.84
C ARG A 48 9.18 -4.12 7.16
N THR A 49 8.19 -3.24 7.30
CA THR A 49 7.24 -3.28 8.41
C THR A 49 5.85 -3.57 7.89
N VAL A 50 5.17 -4.50 8.55
CA VAL A 50 3.75 -4.78 8.35
C VAL A 50 2.98 -4.10 9.45
N TYR A 51 1.98 -3.30 9.08
CA TYR A 51 1.06 -2.68 10.03
C TYR A 51 -0.29 -3.36 9.88
N THR A 52 -0.94 -3.70 10.99
CA THR A 52 -2.27 -4.32 10.96
C THR A 52 -3.22 -3.44 11.76
N PHE A 53 -4.27 -2.94 11.11
CA PHE A 53 -5.28 -2.12 11.78
C PHE A 53 -6.68 -2.42 11.26
N VAL A 54 -7.67 -2.11 12.10
CA VAL A 54 -9.10 -2.32 11.78
C VAL A 54 -9.90 -1.06 12.00
N GLY A 55 -11.02 -0.93 11.28
CA GLY A 55 -11.95 0.19 11.43
C GLY A 55 -13.14 0.07 10.49
N SER A 56 -13.94 1.14 10.42
CA SER A 56 -14.99 1.24 9.41
C SER A 56 -14.38 1.38 8.00
N PRO A 57 -15.12 1.02 6.93
CA PRO A 57 -14.62 1.09 5.55
C PRO A 57 -13.98 2.44 5.18
N THR A 58 -14.61 3.55 5.56
CA THR A 58 -14.08 4.89 5.29
C THR A 58 -12.85 5.18 6.16
N ALA A 59 -12.89 4.85 7.45
CA ALA A 59 -11.82 5.17 8.38
C ALA A 59 -10.51 4.45 8.02
N VAL A 60 -10.59 3.18 7.58
CA VAL A 60 -9.37 2.44 7.19
C VAL A 60 -8.72 3.00 5.93
N VAL A 61 -9.51 3.51 4.97
CA VAL A 61 -8.97 4.17 3.77
C VAL A 61 -8.29 5.48 4.14
N GLU A 62 -8.88 6.29 5.01
CA GLU A 62 -8.25 7.53 5.48
C GLU A 62 -6.94 7.26 6.24
N ALA A 63 -6.90 6.22 7.07
CA ALA A 63 -5.69 5.81 7.78
C ALA A 63 -4.60 5.32 6.84
N ALA A 64 -4.92 4.49 5.85
CA ALA A 64 -3.97 4.04 4.84
C ALA A 64 -3.37 5.23 4.06
N LEU A 65 -4.20 6.23 3.68
CA LEU A 65 -3.73 7.43 3.01
C LEU A 65 -2.87 8.32 3.93
N ALA A 66 -3.24 8.47 5.20
CA ALA A 66 -2.44 9.21 6.18
C ALA A 66 -1.07 8.57 6.39
N ALA A 67 -1.01 7.25 6.51
CA ALA A 67 0.23 6.49 6.60
C ALA A 67 1.09 6.64 5.34
N ALA A 68 0.48 6.58 4.15
CA ALA A 68 1.19 6.79 2.89
C ALA A 68 1.78 8.21 2.77
N ARG A 69 1.04 9.24 3.18
CA ARG A 69 1.54 10.63 3.25
C ARG A 69 2.74 10.76 4.18
N ALA A 70 2.65 10.20 5.39
CA ALA A 70 3.78 10.21 6.33
C ALA A 70 5.00 9.48 5.75
N ALA A 71 4.80 8.31 5.14
CA ALA A 71 5.85 7.53 4.52
C ALA A 71 6.54 8.27 3.36
N ARG A 72 5.79 9.08 2.59
CA ARG A 72 6.31 9.83 1.43
C ARG A 72 7.41 10.82 1.83
N ASP A 73 7.31 11.38 3.02
CA ASP A 73 8.26 12.36 3.52
C ASP A 73 9.53 11.71 4.12
N ILE A 74 9.42 10.48 4.64
CA ILE A 74 10.48 9.88 5.47
C ILE A 74 11.15 8.64 4.86
N ILE A 75 10.53 7.98 3.86
CA ILE A 75 11.10 6.84 3.13
C ILE A 75 11.67 7.31 1.79
N ASP A 76 12.89 6.87 1.47
CA ASP A 76 13.53 7.11 0.18
C ASP A 76 14.02 5.78 -0.42
N MET A 77 13.26 5.28 -1.39
CA MET A 77 13.51 3.99 -2.05
C MET A 77 14.86 3.90 -2.76
N ARG A 78 15.47 5.04 -3.13
CA ARG A 78 16.82 5.05 -3.72
C ARG A 78 17.87 4.43 -2.80
N SER A 79 17.66 4.59 -1.49
CA SER A 79 18.54 4.09 -0.42
C SER A 79 18.06 2.77 0.20
N HIS A 80 16.83 2.34 -0.09
CA HIS A 80 16.24 1.15 0.50
C HIS A 80 16.84 -0.13 -0.10
N ARG A 81 17.28 -1.06 0.76
CA ARG A 81 17.64 -2.43 0.43
C ARG A 81 17.20 -3.36 1.55
N GLY A 82 16.65 -4.52 1.22
CA GLY A 82 16.18 -5.53 2.16
C GLY A 82 16.07 -6.89 1.49
N ALA A 83 15.95 -7.96 2.28
CA ALA A 83 15.84 -9.33 1.75
C ALA A 83 14.45 -9.65 1.15
N HIS A 84 13.44 -8.80 1.41
CA HIS A 84 12.09 -9.02 0.91
C HIS A 84 11.85 -8.25 -0.40
N PRO A 85 11.27 -8.89 -1.44
CA PRO A 85 10.92 -8.21 -2.69
C PRO A 85 9.96 -7.05 -2.45
N ARG A 86 10.20 -5.92 -3.10
CA ARG A 86 9.39 -4.71 -2.94
C ARG A 86 9.37 -3.87 -4.20
N LEU A 87 8.25 -3.19 -4.44
CA LEU A 87 8.06 -2.31 -5.58
C LEU A 87 8.10 -0.82 -5.19
N GLY A 88 7.78 -0.49 -3.94
CA GLY A 88 7.78 0.89 -3.47
C GLY A 88 7.77 1.09 -1.96
N ALA A 89 7.71 2.37 -1.54
CA ALA A 89 7.78 2.79 -0.15
C ALA A 89 6.56 2.29 0.66
N LEU A 90 5.36 2.44 0.10
CA LEU A 90 4.21 1.60 0.43
C LEU A 90 4.10 0.56 -0.69
N ASP A 91 4.48 -0.67 -0.38
CA ASP A 91 4.65 -1.73 -1.35
C ASP A 91 3.32 -2.40 -1.71
N VAL A 92 2.56 -2.85 -0.71
CA VAL A 92 1.19 -3.35 -0.89
C VAL A 92 0.26 -2.87 0.22
N CYS A 93 -0.99 -2.55 -0.09
CA CYS A 93 -2.01 -2.07 0.84
C CYS A 93 -3.36 -2.82 0.70
N PRO A 94 -3.49 -4.03 1.27
CA PRO A 94 -4.70 -4.83 1.16
C PRO A 94 -5.82 -4.36 2.10
N PHE A 95 -7.07 -4.61 1.68
CA PHE A 95 -8.28 -4.42 2.48
C PHE A 95 -9.03 -5.74 2.57
N VAL A 96 -9.26 -6.23 3.79
CA VAL A 96 -9.76 -7.58 4.08
C VAL A 96 -11.08 -7.49 4.85
N PRO A 97 -12.13 -8.22 4.43
CA PRO A 97 -13.40 -8.21 5.14
C PRO A 97 -13.29 -8.91 6.50
N VAL A 98 -13.74 -8.25 7.57
CA VAL A 98 -13.80 -8.85 8.92
C VAL A 98 -15.25 -9.12 9.33
N SER A 99 -16.12 -8.11 9.24
CA SER A 99 -17.54 -8.25 9.59
C SER A 99 -18.40 -7.23 8.85
N GLY A 100 -19.63 -7.61 8.48
CA GLY A 100 -20.60 -6.69 7.88
C GLY A 100 -20.21 -6.10 6.51
N ILE A 101 -19.22 -6.68 5.84
CA ILE A 101 -18.71 -6.31 4.51
C ILE A 101 -18.17 -7.56 3.80
N ASN A 102 -18.32 -7.63 2.48
CA ASN A 102 -17.80 -8.73 1.66
C ASN A 102 -16.53 -8.37 0.88
N LEU A 103 -15.98 -9.34 0.18
CA LEU A 103 -14.71 -9.19 -0.55
C LEU A 103 -14.84 -8.25 -1.76
N GLU A 104 -15.95 -8.28 -2.48
CA GLU A 104 -16.24 -7.35 -3.59
C GLU A 104 -16.31 -5.90 -3.10
N GLU A 105 -16.94 -5.63 -1.95
CA GLU A 105 -16.97 -4.31 -1.33
C GLU A 105 -15.56 -3.86 -0.91
N CYS A 106 -14.73 -4.75 -0.37
CA CYS A 106 -13.33 -4.45 -0.08
C CYS A 106 -12.50 -4.18 -1.34
N ALA A 107 -12.81 -4.86 -2.45
CA ALA A 107 -12.18 -4.57 -3.73
C ALA A 107 -12.53 -3.15 -4.22
N GLU A 108 -13.77 -2.69 -4.03
CA GLU A 108 -14.13 -1.29 -4.32
C GLU A 108 -13.38 -0.30 -3.40
N LEU A 109 -13.18 -0.62 -2.12
CA LEU A 109 -12.35 0.20 -1.23
C LEU A 109 -10.92 0.29 -1.74
N ALA A 110 -10.32 -0.82 -2.16
CA ALA A 110 -8.97 -0.86 -2.72
C ALA A 110 -8.87 0.01 -3.99
N ARG A 111 -9.86 -0.05 -4.88
CA ARG A 111 -9.93 0.82 -6.08
C ARG A 111 -10.04 2.31 -5.71
N GLY A 112 -10.87 2.63 -4.71
CA GLY A 112 -11.03 3.99 -4.21
C GLY A 112 -9.75 4.53 -3.57
N PHE A 113 -9.10 3.73 -2.72
CA PHE A 113 -7.81 4.03 -2.11
C PHE A 113 -6.74 4.27 -3.19
N GLY A 114 -6.59 3.33 -4.13
CA GLY A 114 -5.56 3.42 -5.16
C GLY A 114 -5.68 4.66 -6.04
N ARG A 115 -6.90 5.04 -6.41
CA ARG A 115 -7.16 6.28 -7.16
C ARG A 115 -6.73 7.51 -6.38
N ARG A 116 -7.18 7.65 -5.12
CA ARG A 116 -6.85 8.80 -4.27
C ARG A 116 -5.36 8.88 -3.96
N LEU A 117 -4.72 7.75 -3.67
CA LEU A 117 -3.27 7.69 -3.44
C LEU A 117 -2.50 8.21 -4.66
N ALA A 118 -2.88 7.75 -5.86
CA ALA A 118 -2.25 8.18 -7.10
C ALA A 118 -2.45 9.67 -7.38
N GLU A 119 -3.65 10.20 -7.12
CA GLU A 119 -3.98 11.63 -7.26
C GLU A 119 -3.19 12.50 -6.27
N GLU A 120 -3.11 12.08 -5.00
CA GLU A 120 -2.46 12.84 -3.93
C GLU A 120 -0.92 12.81 -4.02
N LEU A 121 -0.33 11.65 -4.32
CA LEU A 121 1.13 11.47 -4.32
C LEU A 121 1.76 11.53 -5.71
N GLY A 122 0.97 11.40 -6.78
CA GLY A 122 1.46 11.43 -8.16
C GLY A 122 2.30 10.21 -8.54
N VAL A 123 1.98 9.04 -7.98
CA VAL A 123 2.73 7.78 -8.12
C VAL A 123 1.94 6.71 -8.87
N PRO A 124 2.61 5.77 -9.57
CA PRO A 124 1.95 4.64 -10.21
C PRO A 124 1.37 3.67 -9.17
N VAL A 125 0.11 3.27 -9.37
CA VAL A 125 -0.59 2.30 -8.52
C VAL A 125 -1.14 1.15 -9.36
N PHE A 126 -0.94 -0.08 -8.88
CA PHE A 126 -1.50 -1.30 -9.46
C PHE A 126 -2.56 -1.86 -8.52
N LEU A 127 -3.57 -2.53 -9.07
CA LEU A 127 -4.58 -3.26 -8.31
C LEU A 127 -4.34 -4.75 -8.47
N TYR A 128 -4.48 -5.51 -7.39
CA TYR A 128 -4.20 -6.94 -7.38
C TYR A 128 -5.38 -7.79 -6.86
N GLU A 129 -5.27 -9.11 -7.02
CA GLU A 129 -6.28 -10.09 -6.58
C GLU A 129 -7.71 -9.70 -7.00
N LYS A 130 -8.65 -9.65 -6.05
CA LYS A 130 -10.06 -9.33 -6.33
C LYS A 130 -10.27 -7.90 -6.86
N ALA A 131 -9.33 -7.00 -6.60
CA ALA A 131 -9.36 -5.65 -7.13
C ALA A 131 -8.74 -5.53 -8.53
N ALA A 132 -8.00 -6.55 -8.99
CA ALA A 132 -7.27 -6.53 -10.26
C ALA A 132 -8.16 -6.13 -11.44
N SER A 133 -7.64 -5.23 -12.28
CA SER A 133 -8.32 -4.80 -13.50
C SER A 133 -8.18 -5.78 -14.66
N LYS A 134 -7.21 -6.71 -14.57
CA LYS A 134 -6.93 -7.71 -15.59
C LYS A 134 -6.32 -8.98 -15.01
N PRO A 135 -6.43 -10.13 -15.71
CA PRO A 135 -5.97 -11.42 -15.20
C PRO A 135 -4.49 -11.45 -14.81
N SER A 136 -3.62 -10.76 -15.55
CA SER A 136 -2.17 -10.70 -15.28
C SER A 136 -1.79 -9.93 -14.01
N ARG A 137 -2.75 -9.33 -13.31
CA ARG A 137 -2.55 -8.61 -12.04
C ARG A 137 -3.10 -9.33 -10.82
N ILE A 138 -3.71 -10.51 -10.99
CA ILE A 138 -4.24 -11.25 -9.84
C ILE A 138 -3.10 -11.59 -8.87
N SER A 139 -2.00 -12.12 -9.37
CA SER A 139 -0.81 -12.47 -8.58
C SER A 139 0.01 -11.23 -8.20
N LEU A 140 0.17 -11.02 -6.89
CA LEU A 140 1.09 -10.02 -6.34
C LEU A 140 2.53 -10.23 -6.82
N ALA A 141 2.95 -11.49 -6.96
CA ALA A 141 4.31 -11.83 -7.40
C ALA A 141 4.56 -11.40 -8.86
N ASP A 142 3.54 -11.47 -9.72
CA ASP A 142 3.65 -11.06 -11.12
C ASP A 142 3.82 -9.54 -11.22
N ILE A 143 3.05 -8.78 -10.42
CA ILE A 143 3.19 -7.32 -10.31
C ILE A 143 4.56 -6.94 -9.72
N ARG A 144 5.06 -7.67 -8.73
CA ARG A 144 6.38 -7.43 -8.11
C ARG A 144 7.57 -7.95 -8.91
N SER A 145 7.36 -8.72 -9.97
CA SER A 145 8.46 -9.27 -10.76
C SER A 145 9.36 -8.16 -11.31
N GLY A 146 10.67 -8.27 -11.07
CA GLY A 146 11.67 -7.22 -11.37
C GLY A 146 11.87 -6.18 -10.26
N GLU A 147 11.00 -6.17 -9.25
CA GLU A 147 11.06 -5.27 -8.08
C GLU A 147 11.16 -3.78 -8.43
N TYR A 148 11.58 -2.94 -7.48
CA TYR A 148 11.87 -1.53 -7.67
C TYR A 148 12.88 -1.28 -8.81
N GLU A 149 13.93 -2.09 -8.92
CA GLU A 149 14.97 -1.93 -9.94
C GLU A 149 14.45 -2.12 -11.38
N GLY A 150 13.46 -3.00 -11.58
CA GLY A 150 12.83 -3.25 -12.87
C GLY A 150 11.64 -2.35 -13.18
N LEU A 151 11.18 -1.53 -12.22
CA LEU A 151 9.95 -0.76 -12.34
C LEU A 151 9.99 0.26 -13.49
N GLU A 152 11.12 0.92 -13.72
CA GLU A 152 11.22 1.91 -14.80
C GLU A 152 11.01 1.26 -16.18
N ALA A 153 11.59 0.08 -16.41
CA ALA A 153 11.38 -0.66 -17.64
C ALA A 153 9.94 -1.17 -17.74
N LYS A 154 9.38 -1.67 -16.63
CA LYS A 154 7.98 -2.13 -16.54
C LYS A 154 7.01 -1.02 -16.93
N LEU A 155 7.18 0.21 -16.45
CA LEU A 155 6.27 1.32 -16.77
C LEU A 155 6.33 1.79 -18.23
N ARG A 156 7.32 1.36 -19.02
CA ARG A 156 7.41 1.62 -20.46
C ARG A 156 6.67 0.55 -21.28
N ASP A 157 6.34 -0.58 -20.69
CA ASP A 157 5.59 -1.65 -21.34
C ASP A 157 4.08 -1.30 -21.32
N PRO A 158 3.40 -1.20 -22.47
CA PRO A 158 1.96 -1.00 -22.54
C PRO A 158 1.15 -2.03 -21.74
N GLU A 159 1.66 -3.26 -21.61
CA GLU A 159 1.03 -4.31 -20.79
C GLU A 159 1.16 -4.06 -19.28
N TRP A 160 1.94 -3.07 -18.86
CA TRP A 160 2.16 -2.75 -17.45
C TRP A 160 1.89 -1.28 -17.09
N LEU A 161 1.07 -0.59 -17.89
CA LEU A 161 0.56 0.74 -17.49
C LEU A 161 -0.23 0.66 -16.17
N PRO A 162 0.03 1.53 -15.18
CA PRO A 162 -0.61 1.44 -13.88
C PRO A 162 -2.14 1.59 -13.98
N ASP A 163 -2.87 1.03 -13.00
CA ASP A 163 -4.33 1.20 -12.89
C ASP A 163 -4.69 2.65 -12.59
N PHE A 164 -3.89 3.31 -11.75
CA PHE A 164 -4.05 4.71 -11.43
C PHE A 164 -2.70 5.43 -11.40
N GLY A 165 -2.74 6.74 -11.63
CA GLY A 165 -1.56 7.59 -11.60
C GLY A 165 -0.75 7.56 -12.90
N PRO A 166 0.35 8.33 -12.96
CA PRO A 166 1.16 8.42 -14.16
C PRO A 166 1.99 7.14 -14.36
N ALA A 167 2.16 6.72 -15.61
CA ALA A 167 3.14 5.71 -16.01
C ALA A 167 4.58 6.29 -15.98
N ARG A 168 4.97 6.86 -14.85
CA ARG A 168 6.25 7.54 -14.64
C ARG A 168 6.90 6.99 -13.39
N PHE A 169 8.16 6.57 -13.52
CA PHE A 169 8.95 6.11 -12.39
C PHE A 169 9.25 7.27 -11.44
N ASP A 170 8.91 7.10 -10.16
CA ASP A 170 9.31 7.98 -9.08
C ASP A 170 10.41 7.30 -8.25
N PRO A 171 11.69 7.70 -8.36
CA PRO A 171 12.78 7.03 -7.66
C PRO A 171 12.66 7.06 -6.13
N ARG A 172 11.97 8.05 -5.56
CA ARG A 172 11.84 8.14 -4.09
C ARG A 172 10.76 7.19 -3.57
N TRP A 173 9.77 6.87 -4.40
CA TRP A 173 8.61 6.07 -3.99
C TRP A 173 8.54 4.67 -4.60
N GLY A 174 8.90 4.51 -5.87
CA GLY A 174 8.57 3.31 -6.64
C GLY A 174 7.09 3.31 -7.06
N ALA A 175 6.41 2.17 -6.89
CA ALA A 175 4.98 2.00 -7.14
C ALA A 175 4.29 1.31 -5.96
N THR A 176 2.98 1.49 -5.85
CA THR A 176 2.15 0.85 -4.81
C THR A 176 1.18 -0.16 -5.43
N ILE A 177 0.87 -1.22 -4.67
CA ILE A 177 -0.04 -2.31 -5.04
C ILE A 177 -1.23 -2.38 -4.07
#